data_AF-A0A3N6MMN2-F1
#
_entry.id   AF-A0A3N6MMN2-F1
#
_cell.length_a   1.000
_cell.length_b   1.000
_cell.length_c   1.000
_cell.angle_alpha   90.00
_cell.angle_beta   90.00
_cell.angle_gamma   90.00
#
_symmetry.space_group_name_H-M   'P 1'
#
loop_
_entity.id
_entity.type
_entity.pdbx_description
1 polymer ?
#
loop_
_entity_poly.entity_id
_entity_poly.type
_entity_poly.pdbx_seq_one_letter_code
_entity_poly.pdbx_strand_id
1 'polypeptide(L)'
;MENIKKKSPRYSPEVRERAFRMVHEHRGEHESQWKVIASIAAKMGCSGETLRNWVRQDERNRGLRADDNSADQKRLKELERENCELRQVNEILRKVSAYFAQAELDRRPNGRGFAVVATEVRTLAQRSAAAAKEIKTLIENSVSEVETGTRLVDQAGSTMGEVVTSIKRVTDIMGEIAAASDEQSKGIDQVGQAVTQMDEVTQQNAALVEQAAAAAQSLDDQAKKLHAAVSVFKL
;
A
#
# COMPACT_ATOMS: atom_id res chain seq x y z
N MET A 1 -6.47 -49.23 -2.54
CA MET A 1 -5.80 -48.06 -3.16
C MET A 1 -6.78 -47.46 -4.16
N GLU A 2 -7.61 -46.53 -3.71
CA GLU A 2 -8.67 -45.93 -4.54
C GLU A 2 -8.09 -44.74 -5.29
N ASN A 3 -8.10 -44.84 -6.61
CA ASN A 3 -7.41 -43.92 -7.51
C ASN A 3 -8.25 -42.65 -7.65
N ILE A 4 -7.95 -41.64 -6.82
CA ILE A 4 -8.55 -40.30 -6.90
C ILE A 4 -8.15 -39.69 -8.25
N LYS A 5 -9.01 -39.84 -9.25
CA LYS A 5 -8.94 -39.11 -10.53
C LYS A 5 -8.85 -37.62 -10.23
N LYS A 6 -7.64 -37.05 -10.25
CA LYS A 6 -7.42 -35.61 -10.24
C LYS A 6 -8.09 -35.05 -11.51
N LYS A 7 -9.29 -34.48 -11.37
CA LYS A 7 -9.96 -33.73 -12.45
C LYS A 7 -8.99 -32.67 -12.95
N SER A 8 -8.63 -32.72 -14.22
CA SER A 8 -7.80 -31.69 -14.86
C SER A 8 -8.43 -30.32 -14.57
N PRO A 9 -7.65 -29.34 -14.08
CA PRO A 9 -8.20 -28.06 -13.70
C PRO A 9 -8.82 -27.39 -14.94
N ARG A 10 -10.10 -27.01 -14.83
CA ARG A 10 -10.90 -26.40 -15.90
C ARG A 10 -10.30 -25.10 -16.48
N TYR A 11 -9.30 -24.54 -15.82
CA TYR A 11 -8.57 -23.34 -16.22
C TYR A 11 -7.08 -23.51 -15.91
N SER A 12 -6.22 -23.15 -16.86
CA SER A 12 -4.77 -23.20 -16.72
C SER A 12 -4.26 -22.15 -15.72
N PRO A 13 -3.08 -22.37 -15.10
CA PRO A 13 -2.47 -21.40 -14.18
C PRO A 13 -2.20 -20.05 -14.86
N GLU A 14 -1.88 -20.03 -16.15
CA GLU A 14 -1.66 -18.80 -16.94
C GLU A 14 -2.93 -17.94 -17.05
N VAL A 15 -4.09 -18.58 -17.20
CA VAL A 15 -5.39 -17.88 -17.24
C VAL A 15 -5.70 -17.24 -15.88
N ARG A 16 -5.33 -17.90 -14.77
CA ARG A 16 -5.48 -17.33 -13.43
C ARG A 16 -4.56 -16.13 -13.22
N GLU A 17 -3.29 -16.25 -13.59
CA GLU A 17 -2.30 -15.18 -13.45
C GLU A 17 -2.66 -13.96 -14.32
N ARG A 18 -3.13 -14.19 -15.55
CA ARG A 18 -3.63 -13.13 -16.42
C ARG A 18 -4.85 -12.45 -15.82
N ALA A 19 -5.79 -13.21 -15.26
CA ALA A 19 -6.96 -12.65 -14.62
C ALA A 19 -6.60 -11.83 -13.37
N PHE A 20 -5.61 -12.25 -12.58
CA PHE A 20 -5.09 -11.47 -11.44
C PHE A 20 -4.48 -10.15 -11.87
N ARG A 21 -3.61 -10.19 -12.89
CA ARG A 21 -2.97 -8.98 -13.42
C ARG A 21 -4.00 -7.96 -13.87
N MET A 22 -5.01 -8.41 -14.63
CA MET A 22 -6.10 -7.54 -15.09
C MET A 22 -6.94 -6.97 -13.94
N VAL A 23 -7.25 -7.78 -12.91
CA VAL A 23 -8.02 -7.31 -11.74
C VAL A 23 -7.23 -6.27 -10.95
N HIS A 24 -5.91 -6.43 -10.85
CA HIS A 24 -5.04 -5.48 -10.17
C HIS A 24 -4.87 -4.17 -10.96
N GLU A 25 -4.74 -4.26 -12.28
CA GLU A 25 -4.60 -3.11 -13.19
C GLU A 25 -5.86 -2.24 -13.20
N HIS A 26 -7.05 -2.85 -13.23
CA HIS A 26 -8.32 -2.12 -13.31
C HIS A 26 -8.93 -1.81 -11.93
N ARG A 27 -8.18 -1.99 -10.83
CA ARG A 27 -8.67 -1.79 -9.46
C ARG A 27 -9.04 -0.33 -9.15
N GLY A 28 -8.45 0.63 -9.88
CA GLY A 28 -8.71 2.07 -9.73
C GLY A 28 -9.77 2.66 -10.66
N GLU A 29 -10.21 1.92 -11.68
CA GLU A 29 -11.11 2.45 -12.73
C GLU A 29 -12.60 2.30 -12.38
N HIS A 30 -12.93 1.49 -11.38
CA HIS A 30 -14.31 1.20 -10.99
C HIS A 30 -14.55 1.41 -9.50
N GLU A 31 -15.73 1.96 -9.20
CA GLU A 31 -16.26 2.28 -7.86
C GLU A 31 -16.31 1.08 -6.88
N SER A 32 -16.26 -0.16 -7.39
CA SER A 32 -16.27 -1.38 -6.58
C SER A 32 -15.44 -2.48 -7.20
N GLN A 33 -14.63 -3.14 -6.36
CA GLN A 33 -13.83 -4.32 -6.72
C GLN A 33 -14.71 -5.44 -7.32
N TRP A 34 -15.99 -5.52 -6.96
CA TRP A 34 -16.92 -6.49 -7.56
C TRP A 34 -17.25 -6.19 -9.02
N LYS A 35 -17.41 -4.91 -9.41
CA LYS A 35 -17.65 -4.53 -10.82
C LYS A 35 -16.44 -4.88 -11.69
N VAL A 36 -15.23 -4.65 -11.18
CA VAL A 36 -13.96 -5.05 -11.82
C VAL A 36 -13.92 -6.56 -12.05
N ILE A 37 -14.16 -7.33 -10.98
CA ILE A 37 -14.15 -8.81 -11.03
C ILE A 37 -15.23 -9.32 -11.98
N ALA A 38 -16.43 -8.77 -11.96
CA ALA A 38 -17.52 -9.18 -12.85
C ALA A 38 -17.21 -8.89 -14.33
N SER A 39 -16.67 -7.71 -14.64
CA SER A 39 -16.25 -7.31 -15.99
C SER A 39 -15.15 -8.21 -16.54
N ILE A 40 -14.14 -8.52 -15.73
CA ILE A 40 -13.01 -9.37 -16.14
C ILE A 40 -13.43 -10.83 -16.24
N ALA A 41 -14.30 -11.30 -15.34
CA ALA A 41 -14.85 -12.65 -15.42
C ALA A 41 -15.66 -12.85 -16.72
N ALA A 42 -16.46 -11.84 -17.12
CA ALA A 42 -17.17 -11.85 -18.39
C ALA A 42 -16.22 -11.89 -19.60
N LYS A 43 -15.12 -11.11 -19.58
CA LYS A 43 -14.09 -11.10 -20.64
C LYS A 43 -13.31 -12.42 -20.74
N MET A 44 -13.16 -13.15 -19.64
CA MET A 44 -12.40 -14.40 -19.56
C MET A 44 -13.29 -15.65 -19.68
N GLY A 45 -14.60 -15.49 -19.83
CA GLY A 45 -15.57 -16.58 -19.95
C GLY A 45 -15.73 -17.42 -18.67
N CYS A 46 -15.42 -16.88 -17.50
CA CYS A 46 -15.56 -17.56 -16.21
C CYS A 46 -16.65 -16.91 -15.33
N SER A 47 -17.16 -17.63 -14.33
CA SER A 47 -18.12 -17.06 -13.37
C SER A 47 -17.42 -16.04 -12.46
N GLY A 48 -18.07 -14.91 -12.19
CA GLY A 48 -17.56 -13.86 -11.29
C GLY A 48 -17.19 -14.38 -9.90
N GLU A 49 -17.90 -15.38 -9.38
CA GLU A 49 -17.56 -16.03 -8.11
C GLU A 49 -16.26 -16.85 -8.19
N THR A 50 -15.97 -17.45 -9.34
CA THR A 50 -14.73 -18.23 -9.53
C THR A 50 -13.52 -17.30 -9.51
N LEU A 51 -13.61 -16.17 -10.23
CA LEU A 51 -12.55 -15.16 -10.23
C LEU A 51 -12.40 -14.51 -8.85
N ARG A 52 -13.51 -14.22 -8.15
CA ARG A 52 -13.48 -13.73 -6.76
C ARG A 52 -12.76 -14.69 -5.83
N ASN A 53 -13.02 -15.99 -5.95
CA ASN A 53 -12.38 -17.00 -5.11
C ASN A 53 -10.88 -17.13 -5.43
N TRP A 54 -10.48 -17.00 -6.68
CA TRP A 54 -9.07 -16.94 -7.05
C TRP A 54 -8.39 -15.70 -6.49
N VAL A 55 -9.00 -14.53 -6.63
CA VAL A 55 -8.44 -13.26 -6.12
C VAL A 55 -8.28 -13.33 -4.60
N ARG A 56 -9.28 -13.87 -3.89
CA ARG A 56 -9.20 -14.14 -2.45
C ARG A 56 -8.12 -15.14 -2.07
N GLN A 57 -7.87 -16.15 -2.92
CA GLN A 57 -6.81 -17.13 -2.69
C GLN A 57 -5.42 -16.49 -2.90
N ASP A 58 -5.27 -15.65 -3.91
CA ASP A 58 -4.04 -14.92 -4.21
C ASP A 58 -3.73 -13.85 -3.16
N GLU A 59 -4.73 -13.10 -2.70
CA GLU A 59 -4.62 -12.17 -1.55
C GLU A 59 -4.14 -12.89 -0.28
N ARG A 60 -4.60 -14.14 -0.06
CA ARG A 60 -4.11 -15.02 1.03
C ARG A 60 -2.67 -15.46 0.81
N ASN A 61 -2.31 -15.87 -0.39
CA ASN A 61 -0.95 -16.36 -0.71
C ASN A 61 0.10 -15.25 -0.66
N ARG A 62 -0.28 -14.01 -1.00
CA ARG A 62 0.61 -12.83 -1.00
C ARG A 62 0.75 -12.17 0.38
N GLY A 63 0.08 -12.69 1.40
CA GLY A 63 0.14 -12.14 2.76
C GLY A 63 -0.43 -10.72 2.89
N LEU A 64 -1.21 -10.24 1.92
CA LEU A 64 -1.79 -8.88 1.91
C LEU A 64 -2.98 -8.73 2.88
N ARG A 65 -3.41 -9.83 3.50
CA ARG A 65 -4.12 -9.82 4.78
C ARG A 65 -3.21 -10.50 5.80
N ALA A 66 -2.64 -9.71 6.71
CA ALA A 66 -2.15 -10.24 7.97
C ALA A 66 -3.36 -10.85 8.69
N ASP A 67 -3.44 -12.18 8.68
CA ASP A 67 -4.40 -12.96 9.45
C ASP A 67 -3.87 -13.10 10.90
N ASP A 68 -3.24 -12.04 11.46
CA ASP A 68 -2.75 -12.01 12.84
C ASP A 68 -3.91 -12.29 13.81
N ASN A 69 -5.13 -11.88 13.42
CA ASN A 69 -6.33 -12.22 14.16
C ASN A 69 -6.62 -13.74 14.20
N SER A 70 -6.27 -14.54 13.18
CA SER A 70 -6.50 -15.99 13.25
C SER A 70 -5.49 -16.73 14.13
N ALA A 71 -4.23 -16.28 14.17
CA ALA A 71 -3.22 -16.91 15.02
C ALA A 71 -3.47 -16.56 16.49
N ASP A 72 -3.76 -15.29 16.75
CA ASP A 72 -4.06 -14.81 18.10
C ASP A 72 -5.42 -15.31 18.60
N GLN A 73 -6.45 -15.40 17.75
CA GLN A 73 -7.72 -16.04 18.13
C GLN A 73 -7.57 -17.54 18.41
N LYS A 74 -6.67 -18.24 17.73
CA LYS A 74 -6.40 -19.65 18.03
C LYS A 74 -5.75 -19.80 19.40
N ARG A 75 -4.76 -18.94 19.70
CA ARG A 75 -4.07 -18.93 20.98
C ARG A 75 -5.00 -18.52 22.13
N LEU A 76 -5.91 -17.57 21.87
CA LEU A 76 -6.95 -17.18 22.82
C LEU A 76 -7.92 -18.33 23.11
N LYS A 77 -8.39 -19.04 22.07
CA LYS A 77 -9.26 -20.21 22.24
C LYS A 77 -8.60 -21.35 23.01
N GLU A 78 -7.30 -21.50 22.85
CA GLU A 78 -6.51 -22.49 23.59
C GLU A 78 -6.39 -22.11 25.07
N LEU A 79 -6.04 -20.86 25.37
CA LEU A 79 -6.00 -20.33 26.74
C LEU A 79 -7.38 -20.33 27.43
N GLU A 80 -8.46 -20.08 26.70
CA GLU A 80 -9.83 -20.18 27.20
C GLU A 80 -10.23 -21.63 27.53
N ARG A 81 -9.75 -22.60 26.73
CA ARG A 81 -9.95 -24.03 27.03
C ARG A 81 -9.21 -24.45 28.28
N GLU A 82 -7.93 -24.10 28.42
CA GLU A 82 -7.15 -24.39 29.62
C GLU A 82 -7.81 -23.78 30.88
N ASN A 83 -8.32 -22.55 30.78
CA ASN A 83 -9.06 -21.93 31.88
C ASN A 83 -10.39 -22.65 32.20
N CYS A 84 -11.07 -23.20 31.20
CA CYS A 84 -12.28 -24.01 31.40
C CYS A 84 -11.96 -25.31 32.15
N GLU A 85 -10.86 -25.97 31.78
CA GLU A 85 -10.38 -27.18 32.45
C GLU A 85 -9.99 -26.92 33.90
N LEU A 86 -9.30 -25.81 34.17
CA LEU A 86 -8.97 -25.39 35.55
C LEU A 86 -10.22 -25.14 36.41
N ARG A 87 -11.32 -24.65 35.82
CA ARG A 87 -12.61 -24.52 36.53
C ARG A 87 -13.23 -25.86 36.84
N GLN A 88 -13.16 -26.81 35.91
CA GLN A 88 -13.66 -28.16 36.12
C GLN A 88 -12.88 -28.90 37.21
N VAL A 89 -11.55 -28.75 37.24
CA VAL A 89 -10.69 -29.27 38.31
C VAL A 89 -11.06 -28.65 39.66
N ASN A 90 -11.28 -27.33 39.73
CA ASN A 90 -11.72 -26.66 40.94
C ASN A 90 -13.09 -27.14 41.43
N GLU A 91 -14.02 -27.43 40.53
CA GLU A 91 -15.34 -28.00 40.86
C GLU A 91 -15.23 -29.43 41.41
N ILE A 92 -14.33 -30.25 40.84
CA ILE A 92 -14.02 -31.60 41.35
C ILE A 92 -13.43 -31.48 42.76
N LEU A 93 -12.46 -30.59 42.98
CA LEU A 93 -11.88 -30.36 44.31
C LEU A 93 -12.96 -29.93 45.32
N ARG A 94 -13.91 -29.10 44.90
CA ARG A 94 -15.04 -28.67 45.74
C ARG A 94 -15.96 -29.83 46.14
N LYS A 95 -16.28 -30.71 45.18
CA LYS A 95 -17.07 -31.93 45.42
C LYS A 95 -16.33 -32.93 46.30
N VAL A 96 -15.02 -33.08 46.10
CA VAL A 96 -14.15 -33.92 46.91
C VAL A 96 -14.07 -33.41 48.35
N SER A 97 -13.91 -32.10 48.56
CA SER A 97 -13.99 -31.49 49.89
C SER A 97 -15.35 -31.70 50.56
N ALA A 98 -16.46 -31.60 49.80
CA ALA A 98 -17.80 -31.84 50.32
C ALA A 98 -18.02 -33.32 50.70
N TYR A 99 -17.51 -34.24 49.88
CA TYR A 99 -17.54 -35.68 50.16
C TYR A 99 -16.74 -36.04 51.42
N PHE A 100 -15.54 -35.47 51.58
CA PHE A 100 -14.76 -35.65 52.80
C PHE A 100 -15.42 -35.03 54.04
N ALA A 101 -16.09 -33.88 53.90
CA ALA A 101 -16.88 -33.30 54.98
C ALA A 101 -18.11 -34.14 55.36
N GLN A 102 -18.73 -34.83 54.39
CA GLN A 102 -19.81 -35.79 54.66
C GLN A 102 -19.29 -37.07 55.33
N ALA A 103 -18.12 -37.57 54.92
CA ALA A 103 -17.48 -38.73 55.55
C ALA A 103 -17.08 -38.49 57.01
N GLU A 104 -16.83 -37.23 57.40
CA GLU A 104 -16.56 -36.80 58.76
C GLU A 104 -17.75 -37.06 59.73
N LEU A 105 -18.99 -37.11 59.21
CA LEU A 105 -20.18 -37.38 60.03
C LEU A 105 -20.32 -38.86 60.43
N ASP A 106 -19.62 -39.78 59.77
CA ASP A 106 -19.87 -41.22 59.87
C ASP A 106 -18.78 -42.08 60.58
N ARG A 107 -17.68 -41.52 61.13
CA ARG A 107 -16.69 -42.37 61.87
C ARG A 107 -15.81 -41.69 62.94
N ARG A 108 -15.58 -42.42 64.05
CA ARG A 108 -14.78 -42.09 65.28
C ARG A 108 -13.26 -41.83 65.01
N PRO A 109 -12.43 -41.68 66.07
CA PRO A 109 -11.75 -40.48 66.59
C PRO A 109 -10.49 -39.99 65.84
N ASN A 110 -10.23 -40.45 64.60
CA ASN A 110 -9.02 -40.05 63.84
C ASN A 110 -9.22 -38.80 62.95
N GLY A 111 -10.38 -38.13 63.03
CA GLY A 111 -10.83 -37.04 62.12
C GLY A 111 -10.02 -35.74 62.14
N ARG A 112 -9.14 -35.52 63.13
CA ARG A 112 -8.32 -34.29 63.19
C ARG A 112 -7.40 -34.11 61.98
N GLY A 113 -6.84 -35.21 61.46
CA GLY A 113 -5.97 -35.15 60.27
C GLY A 113 -6.75 -34.88 58.98
N PHE A 114 -7.94 -35.48 58.83
CA PHE A 114 -8.78 -35.31 57.65
C PHE A 114 -9.43 -33.92 57.59
N ALA A 115 -9.87 -33.38 58.74
CA ALA A 115 -10.39 -32.02 58.82
C ALA A 115 -9.35 -30.96 58.43
N VAL A 116 -8.07 -31.16 58.82
CA VAL A 116 -6.96 -30.27 58.42
C VAL A 116 -6.69 -30.37 56.93
N VAL A 117 -6.65 -31.58 56.36
CA VAL A 117 -6.45 -31.78 54.91
C VAL A 117 -7.62 -31.18 54.11
N ALA A 118 -8.87 -31.33 54.57
CA ALA A 118 -10.03 -30.72 53.90
C ALA A 118 -9.98 -29.18 53.92
N THR A 119 -9.50 -28.59 55.01
CA THR A 119 -9.31 -27.14 55.15
C THR A 119 -8.18 -26.64 54.24
N GLU A 120 -7.08 -27.40 54.15
CA GLU A 120 -5.93 -27.07 53.30
C GLU A 120 -6.31 -27.16 51.81
N VAL A 121 -7.03 -28.22 51.41
CA VAL A 121 -7.54 -28.38 50.03
C VAL A 121 -8.52 -27.26 49.67
N ARG A 122 -9.39 -26.86 50.59
CA ARG A 122 -10.31 -25.73 50.38
C ARG A 122 -9.55 -24.41 50.20
N THR A 123 -8.52 -24.17 51.02
CA THR A 123 -7.70 -22.97 50.95
C THR A 123 -6.90 -22.93 49.65
N LEU A 124 -6.35 -24.06 49.22
CA LEU A 124 -5.65 -24.21 47.93
C LEU A 124 -6.60 -23.97 46.75
N ALA A 125 -7.81 -24.54 46.78
CA ALA A 125 -8.82 -24.32 45.74
C ALA A 125 -9.27 -22.85 45.67
N GLN A 126 -9.45 -22.18 46.82
CA GLN A 126 -9.77 -20.76 46.86
C GLN A 126 -8.64 -19.90 46.28
N ARG A 127 -7.38 -20.20 46.61
CA ARG A 127 -6.22 -19.51 46.04
C ARG A 127 -6.08 -19.76 44.53
N SER A 128 -6.30 -20.99 44.07
CA SER A 128 -6.30 -21.34 42.64
C SER A 128 -7.39 -20.60 41.88
N ALA A 129 -8.61 -20.52 42.43
CA ALA A 129 -9.71 -19.79 41.83
C ALA A 129 -9.46 -18.27 41.75
N ALA A 130 -8.81 -17.69 42.76
CA ALA A 130 -8.41 -16.29 42.74
C ALA A 130 -7.35 -16.01 41.67
N ALA A 131 -6.29 -16.83 41.61
CA ALA A 131 -5.24 -16.72 40.59
C ALA A 131 -5.79 -16.91 39.16
N ALA A 132 -6.69 -17.87 38.95
CA ALA A 132 -7.35 -18.07 37.66
C ALA A 132 -8.19 -16.87 37.24
N LYS A 133 -8.84 -16.18 38.20
CA LYS A 133 -9.60 -14.95 37.93
C LYS A 133 -8.67 -13.80 37.53
N GLU A 134 -7.54 -13.64 38.21
CA GLU A 134 -6.53 -12.63 37.87
C GLU A 134 -5.93 -12.87 36.49
N ILE A 135 -5.56 -14.11 36.16
CA ILE A 135 -5.08 -14.50 34.82
C ILE A 135 -6.13 -14.18 33.77
N LYS A 136 -7.41 -14.49 34.03
CA LYS A 136 -8.50 -14.16 33.11
C LYS A 136 -8.56 -12.65 32.83
N THR A 137 -8.51 -11.82 33.86
CA THR A 137 -8.54 -10.36 33.69
C THR A 137 -7.31 -9.83 32.95
N LEU A 138 -6.12 -10.38 33.22
CA LEU A 138 -4.91 -10.02 32.47
C LEU A 138 -5.05 -10.38 30.98
N ILE A 139 -5.61 -11.55 30.67
CA ILE A 139 -5.86 -11.96 29.27
C ILE A 139 -6.89 -11.03 28.61
N GLU A 140 -8.00 -10.70 29.28
CA GLU A 140 -9.01 -9.77 28.76
C GLU A 140 -8.39 -8.39 28.44
N ASN A 141 -7.51 -7.89 29.32
CA ASN A 141 -6.78 -6.65 29.08
C ASN A 141 -5.81 -6.76 27.90
N SER A 142 -5.01 -7.83 27.83
CA SER A 142 -4.08 -8.05 26.72
C SER A 142 -4.80 -8.15 25.37
N VAL A 143 -5.97 -8.80 25.31
CA VAL A 143 -6.78 -8.84 24.09
C VAL A 143 -7.21 -7.44 23.68
N SER A 144 -7.70 -6.63 24.63
CA SER A 144 -8.11 -5.24 24.34
C SER A 144 -6.94 -4.37 23.85
N GLU A 145 -5.74 -4.57 24.39
CA GLU A 145 -4.54 -3.86 23.93
C GLU A 145 -4.12 -4.30 22.53
N VAL A 146 -4.16 -5.60 22.23
CA VAL A 146 -3.87 -6.14 20.89
C VAL A 146 -4.89 -5.65 19.86
N GLU A 147 -6.17 -5.61 20.18
CA GLU A 147 -7.21 -5.07 19.30
C GLU A 147 -6.96 -3.58 18.99
N THR A 148 -6.59 -2.81 20.01
CA THR A 148 -6.24 -1.39 19.85
C THR A 148 -4.98 -1.21 19.00
N GLY A 149 -3.95 -2.00 19.26
CA GLY A 149 -2.71 -2.02 18.49
C GLY A 149 -2.93 -2.37 17.02
N THR A 150 -3.75 -3.39 16.76
CA THR A 150 -4.13 -3.81 15.40
C THR A 150 -4.79 -2.66 14.65
N ARG A 151 -5.74 -1.95 15.28
CA ARG A 151 -6.40 -0.79 14.67
C ARG A 151 -5.42 0.34 14.34
N LEU A 152 -4.46 0.60 15.22
CA LEU A 152 -3.43 1.63 14.97
C LEU A 152 -2.50 1.23 13.82
N VAL A 153 -2.11 -0.04 13.74
CA VAL A 153 -1.31 -0.57 12.64
C VAL A 153 -2.07 -0.51 11.32
N ASP A 154 -3.36 -0.85 11.31
CA ASP A 154 -4.21 -0.72 10.12
C ASP A 154 -4.28 0.73 9.64
N GLN A 155 -4.45 1.69 10.57
CA GLN A 155 -4.44 3.11 10.24
C GLN A 155 -3.08 3.56 9.69
N ALA A 156 -1.98 3.14 10.31
CA ALA A 156 -0.62 3.41 9.82
C ALA A 156 -0.38 2.77 8.44
N GLY A 157 -0.94 1.59 8.18
CA GLY A 157 -0.89 0.94 6.87
C GLY A 157 -1.62 1.76 5.81
N SER A 158 -2.79 2.30 6.14
CA SER A 158 -3.54 3.19 5.23
C SER A 158 -2.77 4.46 4.91
N THR A 159 -2.23 5.14 5.92
CA THR A 159 -1.45 6.37 5.70
C THR A 159 -0.17 6.10 4.91
N MET A 160 0.50 4.97 5.15
CA MET A 160 1.66 4.58 4.35
C MET A 160 1.28 4.31 2.88
N GLY A 161 0.09 3.76 2.63
CA GLY A 161 -0.46 3.62 1.28
C GLY A 161 -0.69 4.97 0.57
N GLU A 162 -1.19 5.97 1.30
CA GLU A 162 -1.33 7.34 0.80
C GLU A 162 0.03 7.99 0.49
N VAL A 163 1.03 7.74 1.32
CA VAL A 163 2.42 8.20 1.10
C VAL A 163 2.98 7.59 -0.18
N VAL A 164 2.85 6.28 -0.39
CA VAL A 164 3.32 5.62 -1.62
C VAL A 164 2.62 6.18 -2.86
N THR A 165 1.32 6.46 -2.76
CA THR A 165 0.55 7.07 -3.86
C THR A 165 1.03 8.49 -4.17
N SER A 166 1.32 9.27 -3.12
CA SER A 166 1.85 10.63 -3.26
C SER A 166 3.24 10.63 -3.90
N ILE A 167 4.12 9.70 -3.50
CA ILE A 167 5.45 9.55 -4.08
C ILE A 167 5.35 9.22 -5.58
N LYS A 168 4.46 8.31 -5.98
CA LYS A 168 4.24 7.99 -7.42
C LYS A 168 3.86 9.23 -8.21
N ARG A 169 2.92 10.04 -7.69
CA ARG A 169 2.52 11.29 -8.34
C ARG A 169 3.69 12.27 -8.48
N VAL A 170 4.56 12.37 -7.48
CA VAL A 170 5.79 13.18 -7.58
C VAL A 170 6.72 12.64 -8.65
N THR A 171 6.89 11.31 -8.75
CA THR A 171 7.69 10.69 -9.81
C THR A 171 7.13 10.99 -11.21
N ASP A 172 5.80 10.93 -11.39
CA ASP A 172 5.16 11.26 -12.67
C ASP A 172 5.43 12.72 -13.06
N ILE A 173 5.29 13.66 -12.10
CA ILE A 173 5.60 15.08 -12.32
C ILE A 173 7.08 15.27 -12.68
N MET A 174 8.00 14.56 -12.02
CA MET A 174 9.43 14.62 -12.39
C MET A 174 9.67 14.11 -13.82
N GLY A 175 8.92 13.09 -14.26
CA GLY A 175 8.95 12.60 -15.63
C GLY A 175 8.47 13.66 -16.63
N GLU A 176 7.36 14.33 -16.33
CA GLU A 176 6.85 15.44 -17.15
C GLU A 176 7.83 16.62 -17.21
N ILE A 177 8.45 17.00 -16.08
CA ILE A 177 9.45 18.07 -16.02
C ILE A 177 10.69 17.71 -16.84
N ALA A 178 11.15 16.47 -16.77
CA ALA A 178 12.30 16.02 -17.56
C ALA A 178 12.01 16.10 -19.06
N ALA A 179 10.82 15.65 -19.49
CA ALA A 179 10.38 15.76 -20.88
C ALA A 179 10.24 17.23 -21.33
N ALA A 180 9.63 18.08 -20.50
CA ALA A 180 9.51 19.51 -20.78
C ALA A 180 10.86 20.23 -20.85
N SER A 181 11.81 19.82 -20.01
CA SER A 181 13.17 20.37 -19.98
C SER A 181 13.97 19.98 -21.23
N ASP A 182 13.82 18.73 -21.70
CA ASP A 182 14.42 18.28 -22.98
C ASP A 182 13.87 19.08 -24.17
N GLU A 183 12.55 19.31 -24.20
CA GLU A 183 11.91 20.11 -25.25
C GLU A 183 12.32 21.59 -25.19
N GLN A 184 12.41 22.16 -23.98
CA GLN A 184 12.93 23.51 -23.80
C GLN A 184 14.38 23.64 -24.26
N SER A 185 15.24 22.65 -23.99
CA SER A 185 16.63 22.66 -24.46
C SER A 185 16.68 22.72 -25.99
N LYS A 186 15.89 21.88 -26.69
CA LYS A 186 15.80 21.92 -28.15
C LYS A 186 15.27 23.26 -28.67
N GLY A 187 14.27 23.83 -27.98
CA GLY A 187 13.75 25.16 -28.30
C GLY A 187 14.80 26.25 -28.16
N ILE A 188 15.64 26.19 -27.11
CA ILE A 188 16.75 27.12 -26.90
C ILE A 188 17.80 26.98 -27.99
N ASP A 189 18.14 25.76 -28.42
CA ASP A 189 19.09 25.55 -29.52
C ASP A 189 18.58 26.17 -30.83
N GLN A 190 17.28 26.03 -31.13
CA GLN A 190 16.64 26.66 -32.29
C GLN A 190 16.65 28.19 -32.20
N VAL A 191 16.35 28.75 -31.01
CA VAL A 191 16.45 30.19 -30.77
C VAL A 191 17.89 30.67 -30.96
N GLY A 192 18.88 29.92 -30.47
CA GLY A 192 20.30 30.21 -30.65
C GLY A 192 20.67 30.31 -32.13
N GLN A 193 20.25 29.34 -32.95
CA GLN A 193 20.46 29.37 -34.40
C GLN A 193 19.80 30.58 -35.06
N ALA A 194 18.55 30.89 -34.70
CA ALA A 194 17.83 32.04 -35.23
C ALA A 194 18.54 33.37 -34.88
N VAL A 195 19.07 33.49 -33.68
CA VAL A 195 19.84 34.68 -33.24
C VAL A 195 21.14 34.81 -34.03
N THR A 196 21.87 33.72 -34.27
CA THR A 196 23.07 33.76 -35.13
C THR A 196 22.73 34.19 -36.56
N GLN A 197 21.65 33.66 -37.13
CA GLN A 197 21.20 34.06 -38.47
C GLN A 197 20.80 35.55 -38.51
N MET A 198 20.12 36.04 -37.46
CA MET A 198 19.79 37.46 -37.33
C MET A 198 21.03 38.34 -37.21
N ASP A 199 22.07 37.89 -36.51
CA ASP A 199 23.33 38.61 -36.41
C ASP A 199 24.02 38.72 -37.79
N GLU A 200 24.08 37.63 -38.55
CA GLU A 200 24.61 37.63 -39.93
C GLU A 200 23.89 38.65 -40.83
N VAL A 201 22.55 38.65 -40.82
CA VAL A 201 21.76 39.60 -41.62
C VAL A 201 21.96 41.03 -41.12
N THR A 202 22.10 41.23 -39.81
CA THR A 202 22.36 42.55 -39.23
C THR A 202 23.73 43.09 -39.66
N GLN A 203 24.77 42.25 -39.64
CA GLN A 203 26.10 42.60 -40.14
C GLN A 203 26.09 42.88 -41.64
N GLN A 204 25.37 42.07 -42.43
CA GLN A 204 25.20 42.31 -43.86
C GLN A 204 24.48 43.64 -44.13
N ASN A 205 23.43 43.96 -43.36
CA ASN A 205 22.74 45.23 -43.47
C ASN A 205 23.66 46.42 -43.15
N ALA A 206 24.52 46.31 -42.13
CA ALA A 206 25.51 47.34 -41.84
C ALA A 206 26.49 47.55 -43.02
N ALA A 207 27.01 46.46 -43.60
CA ALA A 207 27.88 46.52 -44.77
C ALA A 207 27.19 47.14 -46.00
N LEU A 208 25.91 46.78 -46.24
CA LEU A 208 25.11 47.36 -47.30
C LEU A 208 24.88 48.86 -47.10
N VAL A 209 24.68 49.31 -45.86
CA VAL A 209 24.55 50.73 -45.52
C VAL A 209 25.86 51.48 -45.79
N GLU A 210 27.02 50.91 -45.42
CA GLU A 210 28.32 51.52 -45.75
C GLU A 210 28.54 51.62 -47.26
N GLN A 211 28.22 50.56 -48.01
CA GLN A 211 28.29 50.57 -49.47
C GLN A 211 27.35 51.61 -50.09
N ALA A 212 26.12 51.71 -49.59
CA ALA A 212 25.15 52.70 -50.05
C ALA A 212 25.61 54.13 -49.76
N ALA A 213 26.20 54.39 -48.58
CA ALA A 213 26.78 55.68 -48.24
C ALA A 213 27.94 56.05 -49.17
N ALA A 214 28.84 55.11 -49.47
CA ALA A 214 29.93 55.31 -50.42
C ALA A 214 29.43 55.60 -51.84
N ALA A 215 28.40 54.85 -52.29
CA ALA A 215 27.77 55.08 -53.59
C ALA A 215 27.09 56.46 -53.66
N ALA A 216 26.37 56.86 -52.60
CA ALA A 216 25.75 58.19 -52.50
C ALA A 216 26.81 59.30 -52.57
N GLN A 217 27.94 59.15 -51.88
CA GLN A 217 29.06 60.11 -51.95
C GLN A 217 29.66 60.20 -53.35
N SER A 218 29.84 59.07 -54.04
CA SER A 218 30.33 59.05 -55.42
C SER A 218 29.36 59.75 -56.39
N LEU A 219 28.06 59.53 -56.22
CA LEU A 219 27.02 60.21 -57.01
C LEU A 219 26.99 61.72 -56.75
N ASP A 220 27.14 62.16 -55.50
CA ASP A 220 27.26 63.58 -55.14
C ASP A 220 28.49 64.23 -55.79
N ASP A 221 29.65 63.57 -55.74
CA ASP A 221 30.88 64.06 -56.40
C ASP A 221 30.72 64.16 -57.92
N GLN A 222 30.05 63.20 -58.56
CA GLN A 222 29.74 63.24 -60.00
C GLN A 222 28.78 64.38 -60.34
N ALA A 223 27.74 64.59 -59.52
CA ALA A 223 26.81 65.69 -59.70
C ALA A 223 27.50 67.06 -59.57
N LYS A 224 28.41 67.22 -58.59
CA LYS A 224 29.25 68.43 -58.44
C LYS A 224 30.12 68.68 -59.66
N LYS A 225 30.77 67.63 -60.21
CA LYS A 225 31.58 67.75 -61.44
C LYS A 225 30.75 68.17 -62.64
N LEU A 226 29.57 67.58 -62.84
CA LEU A 226 28.65 67.97 -63.91
C LEU A 226 28.17 69.42 -63.76
N HIS A 227 27.83 69.83 -62.53
CA HIS A 227 27.42 71.21 -62.25
C HIS A 227 28.54 72.21 -62.59
N ALA A 228 29.78 71.92 -62.17
CA ALA A 228 30.94 72.74 -62.50
C ALA A 228 31.17 72.83 -64.01
N ALA A 229 31.08 71.71 -64.75
CA ALA A 229 31.22 71.70 -66.21
C ALA A 229 30.16 72.58 -66.91
N VAL A 230 28.91 72.52 -66.47
CA VAL A 230 27.82 73.35 -67.03
C VAL A 230 28.00 74.83 -66.67
N SER A 231 28.54 75.15 -65.49
CA SER A 231 28.75 76.54 -65.05
C SER A 231 29.71 77.32 -65.94
N VAL A 232 30.65 76.64 -66.62
CA VAL A 232 31.55 77.25 -67.63
C VAL A 232 30.77 77.81 -68.83
N PHE A 233 29.59 77.25 -69.12
CA PHE A 233 28.77 77.66 -70.27
C PHE A 233 27.72 78.73 -69.94
N LYS A 234 27.66 79.23 -68.70
CA LYS A 234 26.85 80.41 -68.37
C LYS A 234 27.67 81.70 -68.58
N LEU A 235 27.43 82.37 -69.71
CA LEU A 235 27.69 83.80 -69.97
C LEU A 235 26.47 84.64 -69.58
#